data_AF-L1LDJ6-F1
#
_entry.id   AF-L1LDJ6-F1
#
_cell.length_a   1.000
_cell.length_b   1.000
_cell.length_c   1.000
_cell.angle_alpha   90.00
_cell.angle_beta   90.00
_cell.angle_gamma   90.00
#
_symmetry.space_group_name_H-M   'P 1'
#
loop_
_entity.id
_entity.type
_entity.pdbx_description
1 polymer ?
#
loop_
_entity_poly.entity_id
_entity_poly.type
_entity_poly.pdbx_seq_one_letter_code
_entity_poly.pdbx_strand_id
1 'polypeptide(L)'
;MSYAVINIGHNPRKLIEETTYSYTEGGAPVNVTEYVDPPGLAGYRKCVHVPEKGVKIFSVKNKQEQTYGFESNKYSEATVYLWREDKRYEKPLLVQLGNSYFRSDDGQSWTRISLSPSEMVKILDSENCKRNGTHKIDLSKGHTFNRKDAPKSYKCSSCKEEEITITSEKCDGVIYSYHDTSKGLVSKVEDNGVDQNGIFVPLGTSRVYLFYARNRGNKCVLINMTKPKNLWYRRKSKRGSTWVQVEKGNEPIAYFDSFAILSIIQGSSTTPQTASTSYSRITTTMASLVATMVVGFFAWEGLMMVKNPDKSLILEVKNKFIKPE
;
A
#
# COMPACT_ATOMS: atom_id res chain seq x y z
N MET A 1 -9.64 -44.30 4.64
CA MET A 1 -10.50 -43.13 4.94
C MET A 1 -9.92 -41.94 4.22
N SER A 2 -10.73 -41.14 3.54
CA SER A 2 -10.28 -39.87 2.95
C SER A 2 -10.05 -38.84 4.05
N TYR A 3 -9.03 -38.02 3.90
CA TYR A 3 -8.72 -36.90 4.78
C TYR A 3 -8.31 -35.68 3.96
N ALA A 4 -8.48 -34.50 4.54
CA ALA A 4 -8.05 -33.27 3.89
C ALA A 4 -6.79 -32.72 4.54
N VAL A 5 -5.86 -32.26 3.70
CA VAL A 5 -4.75 -31.41 4.11
C VAL A 5 -5.05 -29.99 3.66
N ILE A 6 -5.11 -29.04 4.60
CA ILE A 6 -5.38 -27.64 4.29
C ILE A 6 -4.06 -26.94 3.97
N ASN A 7 -3.95 -26.41 2.76
CA ASN A 7 -2.86 -25.57 2.33
C ASN A 7 -3.22 -24.08 2.51
N ILE A 8 -2.73 -23.46 3.59
CA ILE A 8 -3.04 -22.07 3.96
C ILE A 8 -2.31 -21.03 3.11
N GLY A 9 -1.35 -21.47 2.28
CA GLY A 9 -0.64 -20.65 1.30
C GLY A 9 -0.98 -21.02 -0.14
N HIS A 10 -2.12 -21.68 -0.37
CA HIS A 10 -2.55 -22.05 -1.72
C HIS A 10 -2.94 -20.81 -2.52
N ASN A 11 -2.17 -20.52 -3.57
CA ASN A 11 -2.41 -19.40 -4.48
C ASN A 11 -3.23 -19.85 -5.71
N PRO A 12 -4.47 -19.37 -5.89
CA PRO A 12 -5.23 -19.63 -7.10
C PRO A 12 -4.56 -18.89 -8.26
N ARG A 13 -3.99 -19.63 -9.24
CA ARG A 13 -3.23 -19.07 -10.38
C ARG A 13 -3.99 -18.01 -11.21
N LYS A 14 -5.31 -17.84 -11.03
CA LYS A 14 -6.15 -16.81 -11.67
C LYS A 14 -7.03 -16.15 -10.60
N LEU A 15 -6.92 -14.83 -10.46
CA LEU A 15 -7.73 -14.02 -9.54
C LEU A 15 -8.83 -13.28 -10.32
N ILE A 16 -10.09 -13.43 -9.88
CA ILE A 16 -11.25 -12.63 -10.29
C ILE A 16 -11.97 -12.21 -8.98
N GLU A 17 -12.61 -11.05 -8.90
CA GLU A 17 -13.34 -10.61 -7.69
C GLU A 17 -14.38 -11.67 -7.26
N GLU A 18 -14.36 -12.03 -5.96
CA GLU A 18 -14.95 -13.26 -5.38
C GLU A 18 -14.60 -14.54 -6.14
N THR A 19 -13.48 -15.16 -5.74
CA THR A 19 -13.04 -16.41 -6.38
C THR A 19 -13.42 -17.60 -5.51
N THR A 20 -14.20 -18.52 -6.09
CA THR A 20 -14.28 -19.90 -5.62
C THR A 20 -13.33 -20.77 -6.44
N TYR A 21 -12.51 -21.57 -5.77
CA TYR A 21 -11.62 -22.53 -6.42
C TYR A 21 -11.51 -23.80 -5.58
N SER A 22 -10.95 -24.86 -6.14
CA SER A 22 -10.72 -26.10 -5.40
C SER A 22 -9.34 -26.67 -5.66
N TYR A 23 -8.85 -27.44 -4.71
CA TYR A 23 -7.63 -28.23 -4.85
C TYR A 23 -7.81 -29.57 -4.14
N THR A 24 -6.95 -30.53 -4.47
CA THR A 24 -6.96 -31.85 -3.83
C THR A 24 -5.63 -32.10 -3.15
N GLU A 25 -5.68 -32.27 -1.83
CA GLU A 25 -4.51 -32.62 -1.03
C GLU A 25 -4.91 -33.55 0.13
N GLY A 26 -4.15 -34.63 0.34
CA GLY A 26 -4.54 -35.70 1.26
C GLY A 26 -5.57 -36.70 0.70
N GLY A 27 -5.90 -36.59 -0.58
CA GLY A 27 -6.84 -37.48 -1.26
C GLY A 27 -8.31 -37.06 -1.17
N ALA A 28 -8.60 -35.90 -0.56
CA ALA A 28 -9.93 -35.28 -0.59
C ALA A 28 -9.89 -33.89 -1.25
N PRO A 29 -10.94 -33.51 -1.99
CA PRO A 29 -11.05 -32.16 -2.52
C PRO A 29 -11.37 -31.15 -1.40
N VAL A 30 -10.82 -29.95 -1.52
CA VAL A 30 -11.04 -28.81 -0.64
C VAL A 30 -11.53 -27.65 -1.49
N ASN A 31 -12.74 -27.18 -1.21
CA ASN A 31 -13.30 -25.99 -1.82
C ASN A 31 -12.84 -24.76 -1.03
N VAL A 32 -12.44 -23.70 -1.72
CA VAL A 32 -12.02 -22.44 -1.12
C VAL A 32 -12.89 -21.31 -1.63
N THR A 33 -13.42 -20.50 -0.72
CA THR A 33 -14.09 -19.24 -1.04
C THR A 33 -13.27 -18.09 -0.50
N GLU A 34 -12.87 -17.19 -1.39
CA GLU A 34 -12.08 -16.00 -1.03
C GLU A 34 -12.93 -14.73 -1.01
N TYR A 35 -12.78 -13.96 0.07
CA TYR A 35 -13.37 -12.64 0.24
C TYR A 35 -12.27 -11.59 0.34
N VAL A 36 -12.33 -10.55 -0.51
CA VAL A 36 -11.45 -9.39 -0.44
C VAL A 36 -12.17 -8.28 0.30
N ASP A 37 -11.48 -7.65 1.26
CA ASP A 37 -12.04 -6.63 2.16
C ASP A 37 -13.37 -7.06 2.80
N PRO A 38 -13.42 -8.24 3.48
CA PRO A 38 -14.65 -8.70 4.10
C PRO A 38 -15.17 -7.66 5.11
N PRO A 39 -16.50 -7.62 5.39
CA PRO A 39 -17.09 -6.63 6.28
C PRO A 39 -16.35 -6.53 7.63
N GLY A 40 -15.94 -5.32 7.99
CA GLY A 40 -15.19 -5.04 9.22
C GLY A 40 -13.68 -5.31 9.14
N LEU A 41 -13.17 -5.86 8.03
CA LEU A 41 -11.77 -6.26 7.83
C LEU A 41 -11.18 -5.66 6.54
N ALA A 42 -11.47 -4.38 6.27
CA ALA A 42 -10.87 -3.68 5.14
C ALA A 42 -9.33 -3.73 5.18
N GLY A 43 -8.71 -4.00 4.04
CA GLY A 43 -7.28 -4.24 3.87
C GLY A 43 -6.86 -5.70 3.97
N TYR A 44 -7.79 -6.65 4.16
CA TYR A 44 -7.50 -8.07 4.34
C TYR A 44 -8.24 -8.97 3.35
N ARG A 45 -7.76 -10.20 3.24
CA ARG A 45 -8.41 -11.32 2.56
C ARG A 45 -8.82 -12.36 3.59
N LYS A 46 -9.95 -13.02 3.35
CA LYS A 46 -10.43 -14.17 4.11
C LYS A 46 -10.63 -15.33 3.14
N CYS A 47 -9.93 -16.44 3.36
CA CYS A 47 -10.04 -17.65 2.56
C CYS A 47 -10.68 -18.75 3.39
N VAL A 48 -11.87 -19.20 3.03
CA VAL A 48 -12.61 -20.26 3.76
C VAL A 48 -12.43 -21.57 3.01
N HIS A 49 -11.72 -22.51 3.63
CA HIS A 49 -11.43 -23.85 3.12
C HIS A 49 -12.39 -24.86 3.74
N VAL A 50 -13.14 -25.55 2.87
CA VAL A 50 -14.13 -26.55 3.24
C VAL A 50 -13.82 -27.85 2.50
N PRO A 51 -13.31 -28.89 3.20
CA PRO A 51 -13.24 -30.24 2.64
C PRO A 51 -14.59 -30.77 2.18
N GLU A 52 -14.58 -31.82 1.36
CA GLU A 52 -15.79 -32.56 1.02
C GLU A 52 -16.60 -32.99 2.27
N LYS A 53 -17.92 -33.06 2.13
CA LYS A 53 -18.83 -33.40 3.24
C LYS A 53 -18.41 -34.71 3.92
N GLY A 54 -18.25 -34.67 5.23
CA GLY A 54 -17.86 -35.82 6.04
C GLY A 54 -16.34 -36.01 6.18
N VAL A 55 -15.53 -35.28 5.40
CA VAL A 55 -14.07 -35.29 5.52
C VAL A 55 -13.63 -34.34 6.63
N LYS A 56 -12.71 -34.79 7.48
CA LYS A 56 -12.06 -33.98 8.51
C LYS A 56 -10.70 -33.48 8.05
N ILE A 57 -10.32 -32.32 8.58
CA ILE A 57 -8.99 -31.73 8.41
C ILE A 57 -8.02 -32.55 9.26
N PHE A 58 -7.10 -33.26 8.58
CA PHE A 58 -6.07 -34.07 9.23
C PHE A 58 -4.86 -33.21 9.60
N SER A 59 -4.40 -32.38 8.66
CA SER A 59 -3.26 -31.49 8.87
C SER A 59 -3.40 -30.19 8.12
N VAL A 60 -2.56 -29.23 8.49
CA VAL A 60 -2.42 -27.93 7.86
C VAL A 60 -0.97 -27.78 7.40
N LYS A 61 -0.76 -27.15 6.25
CA LYS A 61 0.58 -26.84 5.72
C LYS A 61 0.58 -25.48 5.04
N ASN A 62 1.74 -24.85 4.93
CA ASN A 62 1.92 -23.60 4.18
C ASN A 62 2.72 -23.87 2.92
N LYS A 63 2.07 -23.78 1.75
CA LYS A 63 2.65 -24.15 0.45
C LYS A 63 3.17 -25.58 0.42
N GLN A 64 4.47 -25.80 0.52
CA GLN A 64 5.09 -27.13 0.52
C GLN A 64 5.57 -27.55 1.92
N GLU A 65 5.49 -26.65 2.90
CA GLU A 65 6.06 -26.84 4.23
C GLU A 65 5.00 -27.27 5.23
N GLN A 66 5.31 -28.32 5.99
CA GLN A 66 4.46 -28.78 7.09
C GLN A 66 4.43 -27.73 8.20
N THR A 67 3.23 -27.48 8.74
CA THR A 67 3.04 -26.62 9.91
C THR A 67 2.66 -27.44 11.14
N TYR A 68 2.89 -26.89 12.33
CA TYR A 68 2.70 -27.57 13.61
C TYR A 68 1.77 -26.78 14.53
N GLY A 69 1.25 -27.45 15.57
CA GLY A 69 0.43 -26.85 16.62
C GLY A 69 -1.09 -26.85 16.38
N PHE A 70 -1.53 -27.48 15.29
CA PHE A 70 -2.93 -27.76 15.03
C PHE A 70 -3.34 -29.14 15.56
N GLU A 71 -4.55 -29.24 16.10
CA GLU A 71 -5.13 -30.52 16.48
C GLU A 71 -5.70 -31.22 15.25
N SER A 72 -5.28 -32.46 14.98
CA SER A 72 -5.73 -33.24 13.83
C SER A 72 -7.14 -33.81 14.01
N ASN A 73 -7.84 -34.03 12.89
CA ASN A 73 -9.11 -34.78 12.78
C ASN A 73 -10.33 -34.23 13.53
N LYS A 74 -10.28 -32.98 14.00
CA LYS A 74 -11.42 -32.37 14.72
C LYS A 74 -12.28 -31.47 13.84
N TYR A 75 -11.67 -30.81 12.87
CA TYR A 75 -12.27 -29.68 12.17
C TYR A 75 -12.78 -30.08 10.78
N SER A 76 -13.83 -29.42 10.31
CA SER A 76 -14.39 -29.57 8.95
C SER A 76 -14.32 -28.27 8.15
N GLU A 77 -13.70 -27.25 8.70
CA GLU A 77 -13.53 -25.94 8.07
C GLU A 77 -12.26 -25.28 8.62
N ALA A 78 -11.53 -24.60 7.73
CA ALA A 78 -10.45 -23.70 8.09
C ALA A 78 -10.67 -22.34 7.42
N THR A 79 -10.43 -21.25 8.14
CA THR A 79 -10.39 -19.91 7.57
C THR A 79 -9.00 -19.33 7.73
N VAL A 80 -8.44 -18.78 6.65
CA VAL A 80 -7.13 -18.12 6.64
C VAL A 80 -7.33 -16.63 6.41
N TYR A 81 -6.70 -15.80 7.24
CA TYR A 81 -6.70 -14.35 7.08
C TYR A 81 -5.34 -13.90 6.56
N LEU A 82 -5.34 -13.18 5.45
CA LEU A 82 -4.13 -12.67 4.79
C LEU A 82 -4.22 -11.17 4.57
N TRP A 83 -3.08 -10.51 4.40
CA TRP A 83 -3.06 -9.13 3.94
C TRP A 83 -3.51 -9.03 2.48
N ARG A 84 -4.32 -8.02 2.13
CA ARG A 84 -4.87 -7.87 0.76
C ARG A 84 -3.80 -7.79 -0.32
N GLU A 85 -2.65 -7.20 -0.01
CA GLU A 85 -1.54 -7.07 -0.98
C GLU A 85 -0.57 -8.26 -0.97
N ASP A 86 -0.77 -9.28 -0.11
CA ASP A 86 -0.07 -10.57 -0.20
C ASP A 86 -0.65 -11.43 -1.34
N LYS A 87 -0.36 -11.01 -2.58
CA LYS A 87 -0.85 -11.64 -3.82
C LYS A 87 -0.32 -13.06 -4.03
N ARG A 88 0.67 -13.49 -3.24
CA ARG A 88 1.30 -14.80 -3.34
C ARG A 88 0.91 -15.73 -2.19
N TYR A 89 0.07 -15.27 -1.27
CA TYR A 89 -0.45 -16.04 -0.14
C TYR A 89 0.70 -16.63 0.70
N GLU A 90 1.79 -15.88 0.86
CA GLU A 90 3.01 -16.40 1.49
C GLU A 90 2.98 -16.24 3.01
N LYS A 91 2.26 -15.24 3.49
CA LYS A 91 2.29 -14.79 4.89
C LYS A 91 0.88 -14.76 5.48
N PRO A 92 0.27 -15.93 5.73
CA PRO A 92 -0.94 -16.03 6.53
C PRO A 92 -0.73 -15.30 7.86
N LEU A 93 -1.69 -14.45 8.25
CA LEU A 93 -1.59 -13.67 9.49
C LEU A 93 -2.26 -14.39 10.66
N LEU A 94 -3.38 -15.05 10.38
CA LEU A 94 -4.19 -15.77 11.36
C LEU A 94 -4.86 -16.97 10.68
N VAL A 95 -5.00 -18.08 11.40
CA VAL A 95 -5.75 -19.25 10.96
C VAL A 95 -6.85 -19.53 11.98
N GLN A 96 -8.05 -19.85 11.52
CA GLN A 96 -9.17 -20.27 12.33
C GLN A 96 -9.57 -21.69 11.94
N LEU A 97 -9.61 -22.62 12.88
CA LEU A 97 -10.13 -23.98 12.69
C LEU A 97 -11.38 -24.15 13.55
N GLY A 98 -12.55 -24.27 12.91
CA GLY A 98 -13.84 -24.17 13.59
C GLY A 98 -13.96 -22.87 14.40
N ASN A 99 -14.07 -22.97 15.73
CA ASN A 99 -14.19 -21.82 16.64
C ASN A 99 -12.86 -21.41 17.29
N SER A 100 -11.74 -22.02 16.92
CA SER A 100 -10.43 -21.78 17.52
C SER A 100 -9.56 -20.95 16.59
N TYR A 101 -8.94 -19.89 17.11
CA TYR A 101 -7.98 -19.07 16.39
C TYR A 101 -6.55 -19.48 16.73
N PHE A 102 -5.67 -19.36 15.74
CA PHE A 102 -4.27 -19.71 15.83
C PHE A 102 -3.42 -18.60 15.23
N ARG A 103 -2.34 -18.25 15.92
CA ARG A 103 -1.30 -17.32 15.50
C ARG A 103 0.02 -18.07 15.44
N SER A 104 0.94 -17.60 14.62
CA SER A 104 2.32 -18.08 14.62
C SER A 104 3.28 -16.90 14.75
N ASP A 105 4.48 -17.11 15.29
CA ASP A 105 5.51 -16.06 15.33
C ASP A 105 6.58 -16.28 14.24
N ASP A 106 6.71 -17.51 13.73
CA ASP A 106 7.71 -17.96 12.75
C ASP A 106 7.12 -18.37 11.37
N GLY A 107 5.79 -18.43 11.26
CA GLY A 107 5.06 -18.95 10.11
C GLY A 107 4.88 -20.48 10.08
N GLN A 108 5.55 -21.23 10.96
CA GLN A 108 5.59 -22.70 10.95
C GLN A 108 4.90 -23.31 12.17
N SER A 109 5.12 -22.74 13.35
CA SER A 109 4.60 -23.17 14.63
C SER A 109 3.42 -22.31 15.04
N TRP A 110 2.23 -22.90 15.11
CA TRP A 110 0.98 -22.21 15.38
C TRP A 110 0.51 -22.48 16.81
N THR A 111 0.16 -21.42 17.53
CA THR A 111 -0.36 -21.51 18.90
C THR A 111 -1.79 -21.00 18.93
N ARG A 112 -2.65 -21.75 19.62
CA ARG A 112 -4.04 -21.36 19.83
C ARG A 112 -4.10 -20.08 20.67
N ILE A 113 -4.95 -19.14 20.26
CA ILE A 113 -5.21 -17.90 20.98
C ILE A 113 -6.71 -17.73 21.25
N SER A 114 -7.04 -17.03 22.33
CA SER A 114 -8.39 -16.52 22.54
C SER A 114 -8.52 -15.18 21.82
N LEU A 115 -9.56 -15.02 21.01
CA LEU A 115 -9.76 -13.83 20.19
C LEU A 115 -11.24 -13.48 20.18
N SER A 116 -11.58 -12.30 20.69
CA SER A 116 -12.92 -11.74 20.49
C SER A 116 -13.05 -11.10 19.09
N PRO A 117 -14.27 -11.00 18.53
CA PRO A 117 -14.47 -10.31 17.25
C PRO A 117 -13.92 -8.87 17.24
N SER A 118 -14.01 -8.15 18.36
CA SER A 118 -13.50 -6.77 18.50
C SER A 118 -11.97 -6.66 18.50
N GLU A 119 -11.26 -7.75 18.83
CA GLU A 119 -9.80 -7.78 18.87
C GLU A 119 -9.20 -8.25 17.54
N MET A 120 -10.01 -8.84 16.65
CA MET A 120 -9.55 -9.43 15.40
C MET A 120 -8.75 -8.45 14.54
N VAL A 121 -9.27 -7.24 14.32
CA VAL A 121 -8.58 -6.20 13.54
C VAL A 121 -7.24 -5.83 14.18
N LYS A 122 -7.18 -5.70 15.50
CA LYS A 122 -5.95 -5.35 16.23
C LYS A 122 -4.89 -6.43 16.07
N ILE A 123 -5.27 -7.71 16.16
CA ILE A 123 -4.35 -8.83 15.95
C ILE A 123 -3.87 -8.87 14.50
N LEU A 124 -4.78 -8.73 13.53
CA LEU A 124 -4.41 -8.70 12.12
C LEU A 124 -3.48 -7.52 11.80
N ASP A 125 -3.72 -6.33 12.35
CA ASP A 125 -2.86 -5.16 12.17
C ASP A 125 -1.46 -5.40 12.78
N SER A 126 -1.39 -6.00 13.98
CA SER A 126 -0.14 -6.36 14.64
C SER A 126 0.66 -7.40 13.83
N GLU A 127 0.02 -8.50 13.45
CA GLU A 127 0.65 -9.56 12.67
C GLU A 127 1.08 -9.08 11.28
N ASN A 128 0.29 -8.20 10.66
CA ASN A 128 0.67 -7.59 9.38
C ASN A 128 1.88 -6.66 9.53
N CYS A 129 2.03 -5.95 10.66
CA CYS A 129 3.25 -5.19 10.92
C CYS A 129 4.46 -6.11 11.03
N LYS A 130 4.39 -7.15 11.87
CA LYS A 130 5.52 -8.06 12.10
C LYS A 130 5.95 -8.81 10.84
N ARG A 131 4.99 -9.38 10.11
CA ARG A 131 5.28 -10.32 9.01
C ARG A 131 5.49 -9.63 7.67
N ASN A 132 4.76 -8.55 7.41
CA ASN A 132 4.83 -7.83 6.13
C ASN A 132 5.61 -6.52 6.23
N GLY A 133 6.04 -6.11 7.42
CA GLY A 133 6.70 -4.81 7.60
C GLY A 133 5.76 -3.68 7.20
N THR A 134 4.50 -3.76 7.58
CA THR A 134 3.50 -2.74 7.21
C THR A 134 2.99 -1.97 8.43
N HIS A 135 2.79 -0.68 8.29
CA HIS A 135 2.53 0.22 9.42
C HIS A 135 1.26 1.04 9.20
N LYS A 136 0.66 1.44 10.32
CA LYS A 136 -0.48 2.36 10.33
C LYS A 136 0.00 3.78 10.54
N ILE A 137 -0.48 4.69 9.70
CA ILE A 137 -0.23 6.12 9.85
C ILE A 137 -1.37 6.75 10.65
N ASP A 138 -1.06 7.45 11.73
CA ASP A 138 -2.04 8.18 12.54
C ASP A 138 -2.05 9.66 12.12
N LEU A 139 -3.15 10.06 11.49
CA LEU A 139 -3.40 11.42 11.00
C LEU A 139 -3.42 12.47 12.11
N SER A 140 -3.70 12.06 13.36
CA SER A 140 -3.76 12.96 14.50
C SER A 140 -2.37 13.39 15.00
N LYS A 141 -1.32 12.66 14.61
CA LYS A 141 0.07 12.96 15.00
C LYS A 141 0.74 14.02 14.13
N GLY A 142 0.06 14.47 13.08
CA GLY A 142 0.62 15.46 12.17
C GLY A 142 0.57 16.89 12.71
N HIS A 143 0.29 17.84 11.81
CA HIS A 143 0.51 19.26 12.08
C HIS A 143 -0.31 19.82 13.24
N THR A 144 0.37 20.43 14.21
CA THR A 144 -0.20 21.42 15.12
C THR A 144 0.17 22.82 14.62
N PHE A 145 -0.79 23.76 14.59
CA PHE A 145 -0.48 25.15 14.19
C PHE A 145 0.61 25.80 15.05
N ASN A 146 0.83 25.28 16.27
CA ASN A 146 1.96 25.63 17.14
C ASN A 146 3.14 24.68 16.89
N ARG A 147 3.98 25.02 15.91
CA ARG A 147 5.14 24.20 15.48
C ARG A 147 6.09 23.75 16.60
N LYS A 148 6.17 24.48 17.71
CA LYS A 148 7.08 24.17 18.82
C LYS A 148 6.70 22.87 19.54
N ASP A 149 5.43 22.47 19.48
CA ASP A 149 4.91 21.32 20.22
C ASP A 149 4.59 20.12 19.31
N ALA A 150 4.83 20.25 18.00
CA ALA A 150 4.56 19.17 17.06
C ALA A 150 5.57 18.03 17.26
N PRO A 151 5.10 16.78 17.44
CA PRO A 151 6.01 15.65 17.51
C PRO A 151 6.77 15.50 16.17
N LYS A 152 8.06 15.20 16.25
CA LYS A 152 8.89 14.90 15.06
C LYS A 152 8.74 13.45 14.60
N SER A 153 8.24 12.58 15.48
CA SER A 153 8.01 11.17 15.19
C SER A 153 7.05 10.57 16.20
N TYR A 154 6.56 9.36 15.90
CA TYR A 154 5.79 8.53 16.82
C TYR A 154 5.96 7.05 16.48
N LYS A 155 5.65 6.17 17.44
CA LYS A 155 5.70 4.72 17.24
C LYS A 155 4.42 4.22 16.56
N CYS A 156 4.56 3.32 15.59
CA CYS A 156 3.43 2.65 14.94
C CYS A 156 2.49 2.04 15.97
N SER A 157 1.19 2.33 15.87
CA SER A 157 0.21 1.91 16.87
C SER A 157 -0.01 0.39 16.91
N SER A 158 0.26 -0.34 15.82
CA SER A 158 0.09 -1.79 15.73
C SER A 158 1.17 -2.59 16.44
N CYS A 159 2.44 -2.27 16.17
CA CYS A 159 3.59 -3.05 16.64
C CYS A 159 4.43 -2.33 17.69
N LYS A 160 4.26 -1.02 17.90
CA LYS A 160 4.99 -0.21 18.90
C LYS A 160 6.53 -0.19 18.72
N GLU A 161 7.03 -0.76 17.64
CA GLU A 161 8.46 -0.87 17.35
C GLU A 161 8.90 0.17 16.32
N GLU A 162 8.23 0.21 15.17
CA GLU A 162 8.60 1.10 14.06
C GLU A 162 8.35 2.58 14.39
N GLU A 163 9.35 3.41 14.14
CA GLU A 163 9.25 4.87 14.24
C GLU A 163 8.79 5.48 12.92
N ILE A 164 7.72 6.27 13.00
CA ILE A 164 7.18 7.03 11.87
C ILE A 164 7.65 8.47 12.03
N THR A 165 8.44 8.94 11.08
CA THR A 165 8.96 10.31 11.07
C THR A 165 7.92 11.26 10.49
N ILE A 166 7.80 12.44 11.09
CA ILE A 166 6.92 13.51 10.64
C ILE A 166 7.79 14.69 10.20
N THR A 167 7.62 15.11 8.96
CA THR A 167 8.17 16.39 8.49
C THR A 167 7.03 17.33 8.18
N SER A 168 7.11 18.57 8.66
CA SER A 168 6.10 19.60 8.42
C SER A 168 6.66 20.73 7.58
N GLU A 169 5.93 21.13 6.56
CA GLU A 169 6.33 22.17 5.61
C GLU A 169 5.19 23.16 5.35
N LYS A 170 5.51 24.25 4.68
CA LYS A 170 4.55 25.26 4.24
C LYS A 170 4.92 25.74 2.85
N CYS A 171 3.96 25.70 1.93
CA CYS A 171 4.10 26.16 0.55
C CYS A 171 2.88 27.01 0.21
N ASP A 172 3.09 28.29 -0.15
CA ASP A 172 2.05 29.24 -0.60
C ASP A 172 0.76 29.25 0.24
N GLY A 173 0.90 29.20 1.56
CA GLY A 173 -0.23 29.22 2.49
C GLY A 173 -0.90 27.86 2.74
N VAL A 174 -0.53 26.82 1.99
CA VAL A 174 -0.83 25.43 2.32
C VAL A 174 0.14 24.96 3.40
N ILE A 175 -0.43 24.38 4.46
CA ILE A 175 0.35 23.69 5.48
C ILE A 175 0.14 22.20 5.29
N TYR A 176 1.25 21.48 5.21
CA TYR A 176 1.22 20.02 5.12
C TYR A 176 2.29 19.41 5.99
N SER A 177 2.05 18.15 6.34
CA SER A 177 3.08 17.26 6.88
C SER A 177 3.17 16.04 5.99
N TYR A 178 4.28 15.32 6.04
CA TYR A 178 4.32 13.97 5.52
C TYR A 178 4.86 13.02 6.59
N HIS A 179 4.30 11.82 6.59
CA HIS A 179 4.64 10.76 7.51
C HIS A 179 5.39 9.69 6.72
N ASP A 180 6.58 9.35 7.20
CA ASP A 180 7.49 8.39 6.58
C ASP A 180 7.73 7.21 7.52
N THR A 181 7.56 5.99 6.99
CA THR A 181 8.03 4.77 7.65
C THR A 181 9.52 4.62 7.39
N SER A 182 10.35 4.53 8.43
CA SER A 182 11.81 4.39 8.27
C SER A 182 12.18 3.03 7.65
N LYS A 183 11.38 2.01 7.97
CA LYS A 183 11.40 0.66 7.42
C LYS A 183 9.98 0.26 7.09
N GLY A 184 9.83 -0.54 6.04
CA GLY A 184 8.53 -1.09 5.67
C GLY A 184 7.66 -0.15 4.85
N LEU A 185 6.36 -0.45 4.85
CA LEU A 185 5.34 0.16 4.01
C LEU A 185 4.16 0.63 4.87
N VAL A 186 3.28 1.43 4.30
CA VAL A 186 2.00 1.81 4.90
C VAL A 186 0.94 0.84 4.41
N SER A 187 0.13 0.32 5.32
CA SER A 187 -1.02 -0.53 4.98
C SER A 187 -2.37 0.11 5.29
N LYS A 188 -2.43 0.99 6.30
CA LYS A 188 -3.66 1.65 6.73
C LYS A 188 -3.39 3.04 7.28
N VAL A 189 -4.48 3.79 7.41
CA VAL A 189 -4.51 5.13 7.99
C VAL A 189 -5.58 5.17 9.09
N GLU A 190 -5.24 5.75 10.24
CA GLU A 190 -6.13 5.97 11.37
C GLU A 190 -6.09 7.44 11.80
N ASP A 191 -7.07 7.89 12.58
CA ASP A 191 -7.12 9.25 13.15
C ASP A 191 -7.46 9.10 14.64
N ASN A 192 -6.45 9.24 15.50
CA ASN A 192 -6.55 9.05 16.95
C ASN A 192 -7.12 7.65 17.32
N GLY A 193 -6.55 6.61 16.71
CA GLY A 193 -6.96 5.22 16.92
C GLY A 193 -8.26 4.79 16.24
N VAL A 194 -8.88 5.66 15.43
CA VAL A 194 -10.07 5.34 14.63
C VAL A 194 -9.67 5.10 13.18
N ASP A 195 -9.91 3.90 12.66
CA ASP A 195 -9.64 3.55 11.27
C ASP A 195 -10.37 4.49 10.30
N GLN A 196 -9.68 4.87 9.22
CA GLN A 196 -10.20 5.75 8.18
C GLN A 196 -10.72 4.93 6.99
N ASN A 197 -12.00 5.12 6.64
CA ASN A 197 -12.69 4.38 5.60
C ASN A 197 -12.60 5.08 4.24
N GLY A 198 -12.57 4.32 3.16
CA GLY A 198 -12.54 4.84 1.78
C GLY A 198 -11.16 5.29 1.30
N ILE A 199 -10.10 4.93 2.03
CA ILE A 199 -8.72 5.12 1.61
C ILE A 199 -8.17 3.77 1.15
N PHE A 200 -7.75 3.68 -0.10
CA PHE A 200 -6.95 2.56 -0.59
C PHE A 200 -5.46 2.94 -0.55
N VAL A 201 -4.66 2.20 0.21
CA VAL A 201 -3.21 2.39 0.30
C VAL A 201 -2.51 1.41 -0.65
N PRO A 202 -1.89 1.88 -1.74
CA PRO A 202 -1.23 0.99 -2.68
C PRO A 202 -0.01 0.29 -2.08
N LEU A 203 0.25 -0.95 -2.51
CA LEU A 203 1.50 -1.64 -2.19
C LEU A 203 2.71 -0.80 -2.61
N GLY A 204 3.69 -0.64 -1.72
CA GLY A 204 4.89 0.17 -1.97
C GLY A 204 4.79 1.62 -1.49
N THR A 205 3.65 2.04 -0.94
CA THR A 205 3.56 3.33 -0.25
C THR A 205 4.36 3.29 1.05
N SER A 206 5.34 4.17 1.21
CA SER A 206 6.10 4.38 2.45
C SER A 206 5.94 5.80 3.02
N ARG A 207 5.36 6.70 2.22
CA ARG A 207 5.16 8.12 2.52
C ARG A 207 3.71 8.52 2.30
N VAL A 208 3.14 9.24 3.27
CA VAL A 208 1.79 9.82 3.16
C VAL A 208 1.85 11.31 3.47
N TYR A 209 1.46 12.14 2.52
CA TYR A 209 1.33 13.59 2.67
C TYR A 209 -0.06 13.93 3.20
N LEU A 210 -0.11 14.79 4.20
CA LEU A 210 -1.29 15.21 4.94
C LEU A 210 -1.43 16.72 4.85
N PHE A 211 -2.56 17.21 4.35
CA PHE A 211 -2.80 18.64 4.18
C PHE A 211 -3.89 19.13 5.14
N TYR A 212 -3.67 20.31 5.69
CA TYR A 212 -4.50 20.89 6.75
C TYR A 212 -5.08 22.24 6.31
N ALA A 213 -6.33 22.50 6.73
CA ALA A 213 -6.96 23.79 6.51
C ALA A 213 -6.91 24.62 7.80
N ARG A 214 -6.34 25.83 7.73
CA ARG A 214 -6.18 26.71 8.90
C ARG A 214 -7.50 26.98 9.66
N ASN A 215 -8.60 27.07 8.92
CA ASN A 215 -9.94 27.34 9.44
C ASN A 215 -10.73 26.08 9.84
N ARG A 216 -10.15 24.87 9.78
CA ARG A 216 -10.83 23.61 10.14
C ARG A 216 -10.19 22.87 11.31
N GLY A 217 -9.36 23.56 12.09
CA GLY A 217 -8.59 22.97 13.19
C GLY A 217 -7.43 22.11 12.71
N ASN A 218 -6.77 21.40 13.63
CA ASN A 218 -5.63 20.50 13.34
C ASN A 218 -6.06 19.20 12.63
N LYS A 219 -7.18 19.21 11.89
CA LYS A 219 -7.72 18.01 11.25
C LYS A 219 -7.26 17.94 9.80
N CYS A 220 -6.61 16.83 9.43
CA CYS A 220 -6.24 16.54 8.05
C CYS A 220 -7.48 16.47 7.16
N VAL A 221 -7.47 17.19 6.03
CA VAL A 221 -8.61 17.32 5.10
C VAL A 221 -8.36 16.67 3.75
N LEU A 222 -7.09 16.52 3.37
CA LEU A 222 -6.66 15.97 2.09
C LEU A 222 -5.40 15.13 2.33
N ILE A 223 -5.33 13.97 1.67
CA ILE A 223 -4.21 13.03 1.73
C ILE A 223 -3.67 12.85 0.32
N ASN A 224 -2.34 12.77 0.19
CA ASN A 224 -1.67 12.33 -1.02
C ASN A 224 -0.68 11.20 -0.73
N MET A 225 -0.73 10.16 -1.55
CA MET A 225 0.28 9.11 -1.62
C MET A 225 0.90 9.22 -3.01
N THR A 226 2.20 9.50 -3.11
CA THR A 226 2.85 9.78 -4.41
C THR A 226 3.37 8.52 -5.10
N LYS A 227 3.65 7.46 -4.34
CA LYS A 227 4.26 6.22 -4.83
C LYS A 227 3.51 4.98 -4.32
N PRO A 228 3.39 3.94 -5.15
CA PRO A 228 3.71 3.87 -6.60
C PRO A 228 2.73 4.64 -7.50
N LYS A 229 1.58 5.07 -6.97
CA LYS A 229 0.55 5.81 -7.70
C LYS A 229 0.34 7.14 -7.00
N ASN A 230 0.12 8.21 -7.77
CA ASN A 230 -0.27 9.52 -7.25
C ASN A 230 -1.77 9.52 -6.91
N LEU A 231 -2.13 9.06 -5.72
CA LEU A 231 -3.52 9.00 -5.27
C LEU A 231 -3.83 10.11 -4.28
N TRP A 232 -4.97 10.77 -4.50
CA TRP A 232 -5.47 11.85 -3.66
C TRP A 232 -6.79 11.45 -3.04
N TYR A 233 -6.95 11.73 -1.75
CA TYR A 233 -8.17 11.44 -1.01
C TYR A 233 -8.60 12.68 -0.23
N ARG A 234 -9.85 13.09 -0.37
CA ARG A 234 -10.44 14.17 0.42
C ARG A 234 -11.41 13.62 1.45
N ARG A 235 -11.43 14.23 2.63
CA ARG A 235 -12.35 13.84 3.69
C ARG A 235 -13.78 14.26 3.33
N LYS A 236 -14.75 13.36 3.43
CA LYS A 236 -16.15 13.64 3.04
C LYS A 236 -16.83 14.66 3.96
N SER A 237 -16.48 14.66 5.25
CA SER A 237 -16.99 15.63 6.23
C SER A 237 -15.87 16.12 7.15
N LYS A 238 -16.04 17.30 7.76
CA LYS A 238 -14.99 17.92 8.60
C LYS A 238 -14.53 17.02 9.76
N ARG A 239 -15.43 16.20 10.32
CA ARG A 239 -15.15 15.36 11.50
C ARG A 239 -15.22 13.86 11.25
N GLY A 240 -15.79 13.41 10.13
CA GLY A 240 -15.99 11.97 9.86
C GLY A 240 -14.70 11.24 9.50
N SER A 241 -14.75 9.91 9.56
CA SER A 241 -13.65 9.00 9.18
C SER A 241 -13.74 8.52 7.73
N THR A 242 -14.69 9.01 6.94
CA THR A 242 -14.90 8.61 5.54
C THR A 242 -14.18 9.54 4.58
N TRP A 243 -13.49 8.94 3.63
CA TRP A 243 -12.73 9.59 2.58
C TRP A 243 -13.27 9.17 1.22
N VAL A 244 -13.07 10.05 0.24
CA VAL A 244 -13.35 9.76 -1.16
C VAL A 244 -12.11 10.10 -1.97
N GLN A 245 -11.79 9.25 -2.93
CA GLN A 245 -10.71 9.54 -3.87
C GLN A 245 -11.10 10.78 -4.69
N VAL A 246 -10.15 11.68 -4.91
CA VAL A 246 -10.35 12.82 -5.82
C VAL A 246 -10.49 12.26 -7.23
N GLU A 247 -11.50 12.76 -7.95
CA GLU A 247 -11.81 12.32 -9.31
C GLU A 247 -10.66 12.62 -10.26
N LYS A 248 -10.42 11.68 -11.19
CA LYS A 248 -9.35 11.79 -12.18
C LYS A 248 -9.51 13.06 -13.02
N GLY A 249 -8.44 13.83 -13.16
CA GLY A 249 -8.40 15.14 -13.83
C GLY A 249 -8.67 16.33 -12.89
N ASN A 250 -9.18 16.09 -11.69
CA ASN A 250 -9.36 17.11 -10.65
C ASN A 250 -8.29 17.02 -9.54
N GLU A 251 -7.42 16.00 -9.58
CA GLU A 251 -6.30 15.88 -8.66
C GLU A 251 -5.22 16.94 -8.90
N PRO A 252 -4.55 17.43 -7.83
CA PRO A 252 -3.34 18.22 -7.98
C PRO A 252 -2.24 17.43 -8.69
N ILE A 253 -1.46 18.11 -9.53
CA ILE A 253 -0.39 17.46 -10.31
C ILE A 253 0.68 16.87 -9.38
N ALA A 254 0.96 17.57 -8.28
CA ALA A 254 1.94 17.16 -7.29
C ALA A 254 1.58 17.68 -5.89
N TYR A 255 2.28 17.21 -4.86
CA TYR A 255 2.07 17.65 -3.47
C TYR A 255 2.40 19.12 -3.22
N PHE A 256 3.10 19.78 -4.15
CA PHE A 256 3.46 21.20 -4.11
C PHE A 256 2.56 22.08 -5.01
N ASP A 257 1.52 21.52 -5.64
CA ASP A 257 0.54 22.28 -6.42
C ASP A 257 -0.45 22.99 -5.48
N SER A 258 0.06 24.05 -4.85
CA SER A 258 -0.60 24.78 -3.77
C SER A 258 -1.97 25.33 -4.19
N PHE A 259 -2.10 25.79 -5.44
CA PHE A 259 -3.36 26.32 -5.97
C PHE A 259 -4.44 25.23 -6.06
N ALA A 260 -4.15 24.10 -6.72
CA ALA A 260 -5.10 23.01 -6.84
C ALA A 260 -5.46 22.43 -5.45
N ILE A 261 -4.46 22.26 -4.58
CA ILE A 261 -4.67 21.80 -3.20
C ILE A 261 -5.59 22.74 -2.42
N LEU A 262 -5.36 24.06 -2.48
CA LEU A 262 -6.22 25.04 -1.81
C LEU A 262 -7.65 24.98 -2.34
N SER A 263 -7.84 24.83 -3.65
CA SER A 263 -9.17 24.76 -4.23
C SER A 263 -9.99 23.58 -3.69
N ILE A 264 -9.36 22.40 -3.57
CA ILE A 264 -9.99 21.20 -3.01
C ILE A 264 -10.30 21.38 -1.53
N ILE A 265 -9.36 21.95 -0.77
CA ILE A 265 -9.51 22.18 0.68
C ILE A 265 -10.64 23.17 0.98
N GLN A 266 -10.73 24.24 0.19
CA GLN A 266 -11.76 25.28 0.35
C GLN A 266 -13.12 24.80 -0.16
N GLY A 267 -13.16 23.79 -1.03
CA GLY A 267 -14.39 23.26 -1.61
C GLY A 267 -14.93 24.16 -2.73
N SER A 268 -14.11 25.08 -3.24
CA SER A 268 -14.40 25.76 -4.50
C SER A 268 -14.26 24.74 -5.61
N SER A 269 -15.35 24.42 -6.30
CA SER A 269 -15.28 23.69 -7.56
C SER A 269 -14.57 24.60 -8.56
N THR A 270 -13.25 24.49 -8.64
CA THR A 270 -12.53 24.92 -9.82
C THR A 270 -13.01 23.98 -10.91
N THR A 271 -14.02 24.41 -11.66
CA THR A 271 -14.14 23.95 -13.05
C THR A 271 -12.74 24.09 -13.60
N PRO A 272 -12.12 23.03 -14.16
CA PRO A 272 -10.86 23.18 -14.85
C PRO A 272 -11.13 24.26 -15.89
N GLN A 273 -10.70 25.49 -15.62
CA GLN A 273 -10.45 26.42 -16.69
C GLN A 273 -9.39 25.66 -17.46
N THR A 274 -9.82 25.06 -18.57
CA THR A 274 -8.92 24.62 -19.62
C THR A 274 -7.87 25.69 -19.67
N ALA A 275 -6.68 25.36 -19.20
CA ALA A 275 -5.54 26.26 -19.23
C ALA A 275 -5.16 26.35 -20.71
N SER A 276 -6.02 27.01 -21.49
CA SER A 276 -5.75 27.45 -22.82
C SER A 276 -4.63 28.46 -22.67
N THR A 277 -3.46 28.05 -23.14
CA THR A 277 -2.41 28.91 -23.72
C THR A 277 -1.45 29.71 -22.84
N SER A 278 -1.49 29.64 -21.51
CA SER A 278 -0.42 30.28 -20.70
C SER A 278 0.76 29.37 -20.36
N TYR A 279 0.59 28.04 -20.32
CA TYR A 279 1.72 27.10 -20.21
C TYR A 279 2.52 26.91 -21.51
N SER A 280 2.02 27.38 -22.66
CA SER A 280 2.78 27.28 -23.92
C SER A 280 3.99 28.22 -23.98
N ARG A 281 4.06 29.26 -23.14
CA ARG A 281 5.19 30.21 -23.13
C ARG A 281 6.37 29.79 -22.26
N ILE A 282 6.20 28.87 -21.31
CA ILE A 282 7.31 28.32 -20.51
C ILE A 282 7.82 27.02 -21.13
N THR A 283 6.96 26.24 -21.79
CA THR A 283 7.41 25.06 -22.55
C THR A 283 8.09 25.43 -23.86
N THR A 284 7.79 26.55 -24.52
CA THR A 284 8.59 26.94 -25.70
C THR A 284 10.03 27.26 -25.34
N THR A 285 10.29 27.94 -24.22
CA THR A 285 11.67 28.27 -23.79
C THR A 285 12.43 27.05 -23.29
N MET A 286 11.78 26.14 -22.55
CA MET A 286 12.45 24.89 -22.11
C MET A 286 12.59 23.87 -23.24
N ALA A 287 11.59 23.72 -24.12
CA ALA A 287 11.71 22.85 -25.29
C ALA A 287 12.69 23.43 -26.32
N SER A 288 12.79 24.76 -26.47
CA SER A 288 13.85 25.36 -27.31
C SER A 288 15.23 25.18 -26.68
N LEU A 289 15.37 25.25 -25.35
CA LEU A 289 16.63 24.95 -24.66
C LEU A 289 17.04 23.48 -24.81
N VAL A 290 16.10 22.55 -24.65
CA VAL A 290 16.40 21.11 -24.85
C VAL A 290 16.70 20.81 -26.32
N ALA A 291 15.93 21.35 -27.26
CA ALA A 291 16.17 21.15 -28.69
C ALA A 291 17.52 21.75 -29.14
N THR A 292 17.89 22.93 -28.65
CA THR A 292 19.21 23.54 -28.94
C THR A 292 20.36 22.76 -28.31
N MET A 293 20.20 22.22 -27.09
CA MET A 293 21.20 21.35 -26.47
C MET A 293 21.37 20.03 -27.24
N VAL A 294 20.27 19.42 -27.69
CA VAL A 294 20.32 18.16 -28.46
C VAL A 294 20.98 18.38 -29.83
N VAL A 295 20.59 19.42 -30.56
CA VAL A 295 21.21 19.76 -31.85
C VAL A 295 22.70 20.12 -31.67
N GLY A 296 23.03 20.88 -30.62
CA GLY A 296 24.41 21.21 -30.27
C GLY A 296 25.25 19.97 -29.95
N PHE A 297 24.68 19.01 -29.20
CA PHE A 297 25.34 17.75 -28.90
C PHE A 297 25.64 16.93 -30.16
N PHE A 298 24.66 16.77 -31.06
CA PHE A 298 24.88 16.01 -32.31
C PHE A 298 25.84 16.70 -33.27
N ALA A 299 25.79 18.04 -33.38
CA ALA A 299 26.75 18.79 -34.19
C ALA A 299 28.18 18.67 -33.64
N TRP A 300 28.34 18.74 -32.30
CA TRP A 300 29.62 18.54 -31.63
C TRP A 300 30.15 17.11 -31.81
N GLU A 301 29.33 16.08 -31.58
CA GLU A 301 29.73 14.68 -31.80
C GLU A 301 30.08 14.42 -33.27
N GLY A 302 29.34 14.99 -34.23
CA GLY A 302 29.68 14.92 -35.65
C GLY A 302 31.05 15.51 -35.97
N LEU A 303 31.37 16.68 -35.41
CA LEU A 303 32.68 17.31 -35.56
C LEU A 303 33.78 16.47 -34.89
N MET A 304 33.52 15.91 -33.72
CA MET A 304 34.47 15.05 -33.00
C MET A 304 34.77 13.76 -33.77
N MET A 305 33.77 13.10 -34.34
CA MET A 305 33.98 11.91 -35.17
C MET A 305 34.93 12.16 -36.36
N VAL A 306 34.94 13.37 -36.92
CA VAL A 306 35.82 13.73 -38.06
C VAL A 306 37.20 14.17 -37.60
N LYS A 307 37.28 15.05 -36.59
CA LYS A 307 38.55 15.70 -36.22
C LYS A 307 39.31 14.98 -35.10
N ASN A 308 38.61 14.32 -34.19
CA ASN A 308 39.19 13.68 -32.99
C ASN A 308 38.35 12.44 -32.61
N PRO A 309 38.38 11.36 -33.40
CA PRO A 309 37.48 10.21 -33.21
C PRO A 309 37.58 9.57 -31.82
N ASP A 310 38.77 9.60 -31.20
CA ASP A 310 39.01 9.07 -29.85
C ASP A 310 38.27 9.84 -28.74
N LYS A 311 37.71 11.02 -29.04
CA LYS A 311 36.93 11.84 -28.10
C LYS A 311 35.42 11.80 -28.35
N SER A 312 34.95 11.05 -29.35
CA SER A 312 33.51 10.88 -29.61
C SER A 312 32.90 9.88 -28.63
N LEU A 313 31.89 10.31 -27.89
CA LEU A 313 31.13 9.44 -26.99
C LEU A 313 30.36 8.37 -27.78
N ILE A 314 29.88 8.71 -28.98
CA ILE A 314 29.16 7.75 -29.84
C ILE A 314 30.08 6.61 -30.26
N LEU A 315 31.33 6.90 -30.66
CA LEU A 315 32.31 5.88 -31.02
C LEU A 315 32.76 5.06 -29.80
N GLU A 316 32.94 5.70 -28.65
CA GLU A 316 33.27 5.00 -27.39
C GLU A 316 32.20 3.97 -27.01
N VAL A 317 30.92 4.38 -27.07
CA VAL A 317 29.78 3.50 -26.82
C VAL A 317 29.75 2.37 -27.87
N LYS A 318 29.88 2.68 -29.16
CA LYS A 318 29.91 1.68 -30.23
C LYS A 318 30.98 0.62 -29.99
N ASN A 319 32.20 1.03 -29.64
CA ASN A 319 33.32 0.12 -29.41
C ASN A 319 33.16 -0.73 -28.13
N LYS A 320 32.44 -0.23 -27.13
CA LYS A 320 32.10 -1.01 -25.92
C LYS A 320 31.08 -2.11 -26.19
N PHE A 321 30.15 -1.91 -27.12
CA PHE A 321 29.05 -2.83 -27.38
C PHE A 321 29.25 -3.75 -28.59
N ILE A 322 30.11 -3.36 -29.54
CA ILE A 322 30.45 -4.18 -30.69
C ILE A 322 31.86 -4.73 -30.47
N LYS A 323 31.94 -5.95 -29.91
CA LYS A 323 33.20 -6.69 -29.89
C LYS A 323 33.55 -7.09 -31.33
N PRO A 324 34.79 -6.88 -31.79
CA PRO A 324 35.21 -7.43 -33.07
C PRO A 324 35.16 -8.96 -33.00
N GLU A 325 34.55 -9.59 -34.00
CA GLU A 325 34.66 -11.03 -34.26
C GLU A 325 36.08 -11.38 -34.73
#